data_AF-A0A9W7M2B2-F1
#
_entry.id   AF-A0A9W7M2B2-F1
#
_cell.length_a   1.000
_cell.length_b   1.000
_cell.length_c   1.000
_cell.angle_alpha   90.00
_cell.angle_beta   90.00
_cell.angle_gamma   90.00
#
_symmetry.space_group_name_H-M   'P 1'
#
loop_
_entity.id
_entity.type
_entity.pdbx_description
1 polymer ?
#
loop_
_entity_poly.entity_id
_entity_poly.type
_entity_poly.pdbx_seq_one_letter_code
_entity_poly.pdbx_strand_id
1 'polypeptide(L)' 'MEVDVDVGSSTMAWGIFNVLLVCLNNLVLEMAFIIQGNAEEELPEALIGTCRLNHLDPSKPLLELP' A
#
# COMPACT_ATOMS: atom_id res chain seq x y z
N MET A 1 5.80 14.98 10.02
CA MET A 1 5.77 14.89 8.55
C MET A 1 4.80 13.77 8.23
N GLU A 2 3.81 14.04 7.39
CA GLU A 2 2.74 13.11 7.02
C GLU A 2 2.94 12.74 5.55
N VAL A 3 2.74 11.48 5.19
CA VAL A 3 2.90 10.96 3.84
C VAL A 3 1.60 10.27 3.47
N ASP A 4 0.92 10.78 2.45
CA ASP A 4 -0.29 10.17 1.89
C ASP A 4 0.07 9.36 0.64
N VAL A 5 -0.45 8.15 0.54
CA VAL A 5 -0.16 7.21 -0.54
C VAL A 5 -1.49 6.80 -1.17
N ASP A 6 -1.80 7.39 -2.32
CA ASP A 6 -3.01 7.06 -3.09
C ASP A 6 -2.75 5.91 -4.07
N VAL A 7 -3.37 4.76 -3.79
CA VAL A 7 -3.36 3.58 -4.65
C VAL A 7 -4.56 3.57 -5.62
N GLY A 8 -5.63 4.30 -5.28
CA GLY A 8 -6.91 4.28 -6.00
C GLY A 8 -6.90 5.01 -7.34
N SER A 9 -5.97 5.95 -7.54
CA SER A 9 -5.79 6.65 -8.82
C SER A 9 -5.11 5.81 -9.91
N SER A 10 -4.45 4.69 -9.55
CA SER A 10 -3.83 3.79 -10.51
C SER A 10 -4.79 2.67 -10.92
N THR A 11 -5.24 2.67 -12.18
CA THR A 11 -6.12 1.63 -12.73
C THR A 11 -5.57 0.22 -12.52
N MET A 12 -4.25 0.05 -12.67
CA MET A 12 -3.60 -1.24 -12.49
C MET A 12 -3.53 -1.64 -11.01
N ALA A 13 -3.15 -0.70 -10.13
CA ALA A 13 -3.06 -0.98 -8.71
C ALA A 13 -4.45 -1.25 -8.10
N TRP A 14 -5.46 -0.50 -8.53
CA TRP A 14 -6.86 -0.73 -8.16
C TRP A 14 -7.35 -2.11 -8.60
N GLY A 15 -7.01 -2.54 -9.82
CA GLY A 15 -7.34 -3.89 -10.31
C GLY A 15 -6.76 -4.99 -9.42
N ILE A 16 -5.50 -4.86 -9.01
CA ILE A 16 -4.83 -5.80 -8.09
C ILE A 16 -5.49 -5.75 -6.71
N PHE A 17 -5.74 -4.55 -6.18
CA PHE A 17 -6.36 -4.36 -4.86
C PHE A 17 -7.74 -5.00 -4.78
N ASN A 18 -8.55 -4.90 -5.84
CA ASN A 18 -9.88 -5.51 -5.89
C ASN A 18 -9.85 -7.05 -5.83
N VAL A 19 -8.81 -7.68 -6.37
CA VAL A 19 -8.61 -9.14 -6.26
C VAL A 19 -8.25 -9.51 -4.82
N LEU A 20 -7.39 -8.72 -4.19
CA LEU A 20 -6.94 -8.97 -2.81
C LEU A 20 -8.08 -8.77 -1.81
N LEU A 21 -8.97 -7.81 -2.04
CA LEU A 21 -10.14 -7.47 -1.20
C LEU A 21 -10.98 -8.68 -0.78
N VAL A 22 -11.14 -9.66 -1.67
CA VAL A 22 -11.92 -10.89 -1.41
C VAL A 22 -11.22 -11.82 -0.42
N CYS A 23 -9.91 -11.69 -0.25
CA CYS A 23 -9.07 -12.59 0.55
C CYS A 23 -8.47 -11.92 1.79
N LEU A 24 -8.65 -10.60 1.98
CA LEU A 24 -7.95 -9.80 3.01
C LEU A 24 -8.13 -10.33 4.44
N ASN A 25 -9.30 -10.87 4.79
CA ASN A 25 -9.60 -11.32 6.16
C ASN A 25 -8.67 -12.43 6.66
N ASN A 26 -8.15 -13.26 5.75
CA ASN A 26 -7.29 -14.41 6.09
C ASN A 26 -5.89 -14.28 5.47
N LEU A 27 -5.56 -13.12 4.90
CA LEU A 27 -4.30 -12.86 4.22
C LEU A 27 -3.38 -12.00 5.09
N VAL A 28 -2.11 -12.36 5.10
CA VAL A 28 -1.03 -11.48 5.54
C VAL A 28 -0.54 -10.73 4.31
N LEU A 29 -0.73 -9.41 4.27
CA LEU A 29 -0.27 -8.56 3.18
C LEU A 29 1.07 -7.93 3.55
N GLU A 30 2.06 -8.07 2.68
CA GLU A 30 3.34 -7.37 2.80
C GLU A 30 3.44 -6.33 1.69
N MET A 31 3.68 -5.07 2.06
CA MET A 31 3.82 -3.97 1.13
C MET A 31 5.18 -3.29 1.31
N ALA A 32 5.78 -2.87 0.21
CA ALA A 32 7.05 -2.16 0.16
C ALA A 32 6.83 -0.77 -0.47
N PHE A 33 7.33 0.27 0.19
CA PHE A 33 7.25 1.64 -0.29
C PHE A 33 8.59 2.04 -0.86
N ILE A 34 8.60 2.47 -2.13
CA ILE A 34 9.81 2.70 -2.90
C ILE A 34 9.72 4.11 -3.50
N ILE A 35 10.83 4.84 -3.54
CA ILE A 35 10.96 6.04 -4.39
C ILE A 35 11.13 5.55 -5.82
N GLN A 36 10.29 6.01 -6.74
CA GLN A 36 10.45 5.74 -8.17
C GLN A 36 11.43 6.76 -8.78
N GLY A 37 12.38 6.28 -9.58
CA GLY A 37 13.35 7.08 -10.30
C GLY A 37 13.28 6.73 -11.78
N ASN A 38 12.57 7.55 -12.54
CA ASN A 38 12.24 7.32 -13.94
C ASN A 38 13.28 7.92 -14.92
N ALA A 39 14.11 8.86 -14.45
CA ALA A 39 15.17 9.51 -15.22
C ALA A 39 16.48 9.61 -14.42
N GLU A 40 17.63 9.72 -15.11
CA GLU A 40 18.97 9.76 -14.47
C GLU A 40 19.17 10.94 -13.50
N GLU A 41 18.39 11.99 -13.66
CA GLU A 41 18.43 13.20 -12.84
C GLU A 41 17.43 13.17 -11.68
N GLU A 42 16.58 12.14 -11.59
CA GLU A 42 15.72 11.88 -10.45
C GLU A 42 16.48 11.15 -9.32
N LEU A 43 15.88 11.13 -8.13
CA LEU A 43 16.44 10.38 -7.00
C LEU A 43 16.52 8.89 -7.34
N PRO A 44 17.58 8.19 -6.90
CA PRO A 44 17.74 6.77 -7.16
C PRO A 44 16.57 5.97 -6.57
N GLU A 45 16.15 4.92 -7.28
CA GLU A 45 15.13 4.01 -6.76
C GLU A 45 15.60 3.37 -5.45
N ALA A 46 14.87 3.64 -4.38
CA ALA A 46 15.25 3.22 -3.03
C ALA A 46 14.03 2.76 -2.22
N LEU A 47 14.17 1.61 -1.58
CA LEU A 47 13.18 1.10 -0.62
C LEU A 47 13.20 2.00 0.62
N ILE A 48 12.10 2.70 0.85
CA ILE A 48 11.89 3.55 2.03
C ILE A 48 11.58 2.66 3.24
N GLY A 49 10.81 1.61 3.02
CA GLY A 49 10.44 0.67 4.07
C GLY A 49 9.39 -0.33 3.62
N THR A 50 9.06 -1.24 4.52
CA THR A 50 8.01 -2.23 4.31
C THR A 50 7.03 -2.21 5.47
N CYS A 51 5.80 -2.62 5.21
CA CYS A 51 4.82 -2.88 6.26
C CYS A 51 4.17 -4.24 6.04
N ARG A 52 3.74 -4.86 7.13
CA ARG A 52 2.94 -6.07 7.13
C ARG A 52 1.58 -5.76 7.73
N LEU A 53 0.52 -5.99 6.97
CA LEU A 53 -0.86 -5.93 7.43
C LEU A 53 -1.36 -7.35 7.67
N ASN A 54 -2.02 -7.58 8.80
CA ASN A 54 -2.59 -8.88 9.15
C ASN A 54 -4.08 -8.67 9.45
N HIS A 55 -4.93 -9.61 9.02
CA HIS A 55 -6.37 -9.62 9.32
C HIS A 55 -7.05 -8.29 8.94
N LEU A 56 -6.74 -7.80 7.73
CA LEU A 56 -7.27 -6.53 7.25
C LEU A 56 -8.77 -6.70 6.95
N ASP A 57 -9.61 -6.07 7.76
CA ASP A 57 -11.06 -6.05 7.56
C ASP A 57 -11.46 -4.68 6.98
N PRO A 58 -11.75 -4.59 5.67
CA PRO A 58 -12.09 -3.33 5.03
C PRO A 58 -13.42 -2.73 5.53
N SER A 59 -14.22 -3.49 6.28
CA SER A 59 -15.44 -2.99 6.92
C SER A 59 -15.19 -2.28 8.25
N LYS A 60 -13.99 -2.42 8.82
CA LYS A 60 -13.60 -1.81 10.10
C LYS A 60 -12.66 -0.63 9.89
N PRO A 61 -12.84 0.48 10.63
CA PRO A 61 -11.88 1.57 10.61
C PRO A 61 -10.51 1.11 11.16
N LEU A 62 -9.42 1.57 10.53
CA LEU A 62 -8.04 1.19 10.87
C LEU A 62 -7.53 1.76 12.20
N LEU A 63 -8.25 2.73 12.77
CA LEU A 63 -7.93 3.41 14.02
C LEU A 63 -9.19 3.50 14.87
N GLU A 64 -9.30 2.63 15.88
CA GLU A 64 -10.07 2.99 17.07
C GLU A 64 -9.17 3.90 17.92
N LEU A 65 -9.23 5.20 17.64
CA LEU A 65 -8.64 6.21 18.53
C LEU A 65 -9.45 6.22 19.84
N PRO A 66 -8.80 6.21 21.03
CA PRO A 66 -9.49 6.50 22.29
C PRO A 66 -10.03 7.94 22.34
#